data_AF-A0A6P6FJT9-F1
#
_entry.id   AF-A0A6P6FJT9-F1
#
_cell.length_a   1.000
_cell.length_b   1.000
_cell.length_c   1.000
_cell.angle_alpha   90.00
_cell.angle_beta   90.00
_cell.angle_gamma   90.00
#
_symmetry.space_group_name_H-M   'P 1'
#
loop_
_entity.id
_entity.type
_entity.pdbx_description
1 polymer ?
#
loop_
_entity_poly.entity_id
_entity_poly.type
_entity_poly.pdbx_seq_one_letter_code
_entity_poly.pdbx_strand_id
1 'polypeptide(L)'
;MAPSKASSKKQQKRGIDFKKIKRKIGRKLPPPNNATNTEIKSKAIILPEQSVATEKTGLAVNKKGLTLKELLQQTSHHNAKVRKDALLGIKDLLHTYPAELSLHKYAVIEKLRERIGDDDKLVRETLYQLLKSVVFPACKEDNQGIFISLLMTYIFKAMTHLAIDVRLMAFKFFDLVVQHYPHSFFLYAETPTKKKKKKKKKKRTITFQPPP
;
A
#
# COMPACT_ATOMS: atom_id res chain seq x y z
N MET A 1 -8.15 -15.64 79.44
CA MET A 1 -7.05 -14.99 78.70
C MET A 1 -6.03 -16.06 78.34
N ALA A 2 -5.85 -16.33 77.06
CA ALA A 2 -5.01 -17.42 76.55
C ALA A 2 -3.54 -16.98 76.46
N PRO A 3 -2.55 -17.79 76.90
CA PRO A 3 -1.16 -17.57 76.57
C PRO A 3 -0.81 -18.22 75.22
N SER A 4 -0.22 -17.42 74.34
CA SER A 4 0.22 -17.77 73.00
C SER A 4 1.25 -18.91 72.98
N LYS A 5 0.94 -20.02 72.30
CA LYS A 5 1.96 -21.03 71.93
C LYS A 5 2.79 -20.48 70.76
N ALA A 6 4.08 -20.24 71.03
CA ALA A 6 5.06 -19.84 70.03
C ALA A 6 5.16 -20.90 68.91
N SER A 7 5.10 -20.44 67.66
CA SER A 7 5.36 -21.28 66.49
C SER A 7 6.86 -21.58 66.40
N SER A 8 7.21 -22.86 66.43
CA SER A 8 8.56 -23.30 66.14
C SER A 8 8.90 -22.99 64.69
N LYS A 9 9.65 -21.90 64.47
CA LYS A 9 10.31 -21.62 63.19
C LYS A 9 11.21 -22.82 62.87
N LYS A 10 10.77 -23.67 61.93
CA LYS A 10 11.64 -24.65 61.28
C LYS A 10 12.81 -23.88 60.69
N GLN A 11 13.97 -23.98 61.33
CA GLN A 11 15.23 -23.45 60.80
C GLN A 11 15.39 -23.98 59.37
N GLN A 12 15.38 -23.07 58.40
CA GLN A 12 15.86 -23.36 57.06
C GLN A 12 17.32 -23.80 57.23
N LYS A 13 17.59 -25.09 57.06
CA LYS A 13 18.95 -25.62 57.00
C LYS A 13 19.65 -24.94 55.83
N ARG A 14 20.39 -23.87 56.13
CA ARG A 14 21.43 -23.34 55.25
C ARG A 14 22.52 -24.41 55.15
N GLY A 15 22.96 -24.70 53.93
CA GLY A 15 24.17 -25.49 53.67
C GLY A 15 23.95 -26.95 53.30
N ILE A 16 23.28 -27.23 52.19
CA ILE A 16 23.55 -28.46 51.44
C ILE A 16 23.99 -28.01 50.05
N ASP A 17 25.30 -27.99 49.85
CA ASP A 17 25.94 -27.53 48.60
C ASP A 17 25.64 -28.49 47.43
N PHE A 18 25.38 -29.76 47.73
CA PHE A 18 25.04 -30.79 46.75
C PHE A 18 23.67 -31.41 47.04
N LYS A 19 22.62 -30.94 46.36
CA LYS A 19 21.28 -31.52 46.44
C LYS A 19 21.07 -32.56 45.35
N LYS A 20 21.26 -33.84 45.68
CA LYS A 20 20.98 -34.96 44.76
C LYS A 20 19.48 -35.06 44.47
N ILE A 21 19.07 -34.87 43.22
CA ILE A 21 17.66 -34.97 42.81
C ILE A 21 17.20 -36.43 42.94
N LYS A 22 16.11 -36.67 43.68
CA LYS A 22 15.48 -38.00 43.79
C LYS A 22 14.94 -38.39 42.41
N ARG A 23 15.40 -39.55 41.90
CA ARG A 23 15.00 -40.09 40.59
C ARG A 23 13.50 -40.38 40.59
N LYS A 24 12.77 -39.77 39.66
CA LYS A 24 11.39 -40.17 39.35
C LYS A 24 11.45 -41.25 38.27
N ILE A 25 10.86 -42.40 38.54
CA ILE A 25 10.81 -43.54 37.62
C ILE A 25 10.15 -43.09 36.30
N GLY A 26 10.74 -43.45 35.15
CA GLY A 26 10.22 -43.12 33.81
C GLY A 26 10.72 -41.81 33.17
N ARG A 27 11.58 -41.01 33.82
CA ARG A 27 12.20 -39.81 33.22
C ARG A 27 13.66 -40.05 32.86
N LYS A 28 14.11 -39.51 31.72
CA LYS A 28 15.52 -39.57 31.29
C LYS A 28 16.42 -38.93 32.36
N LEU A 29 17.60 -39.52 32.58
CA LEU A 29 18.57 -39.05 33.55
C LEU A 29 19.01 -37.61 33.16
N PRO A 30 19.02 -36.65 34.10
CA PRO A 30 19.61 -35.34 33.81
C PRO A 30 21.11 -35.49 33.56
N PRO A 31 21.69 -34.67 32.67
CA PRO A 31 23.12 -34.65 32.42
C PRO A 31 23.89 -34.38 33.72
N PRO A 32 25.12 -34.92 33.84
CA PRO A 32 25.93 -34.76 35.05
C PRO A 32 26.19 -33.28 35.34
N ASN A 33 26.36 -32.93 36.62
CA ASN A 33 26.47 -31.52 37.06
C ASN A 33 27.71 -30.78 36.50
N ASN A 34 28.68 -31.53 35.97
CA ASN A 34 29.89 -31.01 35.33
C ASN A 34 29.76 -30.93 33.79
N ALA A 35 28.58 -31.24 33.24
CA ALA A 35 28.34 -31.17 31.80
C ALA A 35 28.20 -29.70 31.37
N THR A 36 29.14 -29.25 30.55
CA THR A 36 29.06 -27.93 29.92
C THR A 36 28.08 -28.01 28.76
N ASN A 37 27.02 -27.20 28.79
CA ASN A 37 26.07 -27.11 27.69
C ASN A 37 26.70 -26.32 26.52
N THR A 38 26.92 -26.99 25.39
CA THR A 38 27.52 -26.41 24.16
C THR A 38 26.49 -25.87 23.17
N GLU A 39 25.22 -25.77 23.57
CA GLU A 39 24.17 -25.21 22.73
C GLU A 39 24.28 -23.67 22.63
N ILE A 40 25.08 -23.20 21.68
CA ILE A 40 25.19 -21.78 21.33
C ILE A 40 24.18 -21.47 20.22
N LYS A 41 23.21 -20.61 20.52
CA LYS A 41 22.24 -20.09 19.53
C LYS A 41 22.61 -18.66 19.20
N SER A 42 23.24 -18.44 18.05
CA SER A 42 23.46 -17.10 17.49
C SER A 42 22.39 -16.80 16.44
N LYS A 43 21.93 -15.54 16.39
CA LYS A 43 21.10 -15.02 15.31
C LYS A 43 21.89 -13.93 14.59
N ALA A 44 21.88 -13.98 13.27
CA ALA A 44 22.49 -12.93 12.46
C ALA A 44 21.71 -11.61 12.60
N ILE A 45 22.44 -10.50 12.67
CA ILE A 45 21.85 -9.17 12.58
C ILE A 45 21.64 -8.88 11.09
N ILE A 46 20.39 -8.72 10.68
CA ILE A 46 20.04 -8.31 9.31
C ILE A 46 19.95 -6.79 9.32
N LEU A 47 20.95 -6.13 8.75
CA LEU A 47 20.92 -4.69 8.56
C LEU A 47 20.16 -4.39 7.25
N PRO A 48 19.13 -3.53 7.27
CA PRO A 48 18.46 -3.12 6.04
C PRO A 48 19.43 -2.38 5.13
N GLU A 49 19.48 -2.77 3.86
CA GLU A 49 20.31 -2.11 2.86
C GLU A 49 19.93 -0.63 2.72
N GLN A 50 20.94 0.24 2.73
CA GLN A 50 20.77 1.67 2.53
C GLN A 50 20.97 2.00 1.04
N SER A 51 20.11 2.89 0.48
CA SER A 51 20.07 3.28 -0.96
C SER A 51 21.43 3.75 -1.55
N VAL A 52 22.40 4.07 -0.70
CA VAL A 52 23.79 4.42 -1.10
C VAL A 52 24.57 3.20 -1.63
N ALA A 53 24.24 1.99 -1.17
CA ALA A 53 24.92 0.75 -1.54
C ALA A 53 24.31 0.05 -2.76
N THR A 54 23.17 0.53 -3.28
CA THR A 54 22.57 -0.05 -4.48
C THR A 54 23.29 0.50 -5.70
N GLU A 55 23.97 -0.36 -6.46
CA GLU A 55 24.57 0.02 -7.74
C GLU A 55 23.46 0.43 -8.72
N LYS A 56 23.43 1.72 -9.09
CA LYS A 56 22.46 2.33 -10.01
C LYS A 56 22.95 2.30 -11.46
N THR A 57 23.83 1.36 -11.79
CA THR A 57 24.42 1.17 -13.10
C THR A 57 23.37 0.60 -14.05
N GLY A 58 22.70 1.48 -14.81
CA GLY A 58 21.78 1.11 -15.88
C GLY A 58 20.29 1.44 -15.67
N LEU A 59 19.92 2.10 -14.57
CA LEU A 59 18.54 2.57 -14.33
C LEU A 59 18.44 4.09 -14.54
N ALA A 60 17.33 4.60 -15.09
CA ALA A 60 17.14 6.03 -15.16
C ALA A 60 17.08 6.63 -13.75
N VAL A 61 18.02 7.53 -13.48
CA VAL A 61 18.08 8.27 -12.23
C VAL A 61 17.71 9.73 -12.48
N ASN A 62 16.98 10.31 -11.54
CA ASN A 62 16.74 11.75 -11.54
C ASN A 62 18.03 12.49 -11.13
N LYS A 63 18.08 13.82 -11.29
CA LYS A 63 19.14 14.74 -10.79
C LYS A 63 19.50 14.53 -9.31
N LYS A 64 18.62 13.92 -8.51
CA LYS A 64 18.84 13.53 -7.10
C LYS A 64 19.34 12.09 -6.91
N GLY A 65 19.67 11.38 -7.98
CA GLY A 65 20.10 9.98 -7.96
C GLY A 65 19.00 8.98 -7.57
N LEU A 66 17.72 9.37 -7.63
CA LEU A 66 16.60 8.50 -7.24
C LEU A 66 16.05 7.74 -8.45
N THR A 67 15.79 6.46 -8.25
CA THR A 67 15.14 5.58 -9.24
C THR A 67 13.63 5.83 -9.28
N LEU A 68 12.98 5.44 -10.39
CA LEU A 68 11.52 5.56 -10.50
C LEU A 68 10.79 4.83 -9.36
N LYS A 69 11.26 3.65 -8.96
CA LYS A 69 10.67 2.86 -7.86
C LYS A 69 10.74 3.58 -6.52
N GLU A 70 11.87 4.21 -6.21
CA GLU A 70 12.03 5.00 -4.97
C GLU A 70 11.13 6.24 -4.98
N LEU A 71 11.01 6.92 -6.12
CA LEU A 71 10.12 8.08 -6.26
C LEU A 71 8.65 7.67 -6.09
N LEU A 72 8.22 6.55 -6.67
CA LEU A 72 6.87 6.01 -6.48
C LEU A 72 6.59 5.59 -5.03
N GLN A 73 7.61 5.20 -4.27
CA GLN A 73 7.46 4.95 -2.84
C GLN A 73 7.28 6.26 -2.07
N GLN A 74 8.06 7.30 -2.42
CA GLN A 74 7.98 8.62 -1.79
C GLN A 74 6.63 9.32 -2.03
N THR A 75 5.91 9.02 -3.12
CA THR A 75 4.55 9.56 -3.33
C THR A 75 3.54 9.09 -2.27
N SER A 76 3.83 8.01 -1.54
CA SER A 76 2.98 7.48 -0.46
C SER A 76 3.39 8.00 0.93
N HIS A 77 4.36 8.91 1.01
CA HIS A 77 4.88 9.43 2.26
C HIS A 77 3.86 10.35 2.96
N HIS A 78 3.86 10.36 4.30
CA HIS A 78 2.93 11.16 5.10
C HIS A 78 3.14 12.68 4.92
N ASN A 79 4.38 13.11 4.69
CA ASN A 79 4.71 14.51 4.47
C ASN A 79 4.36 14.98 3.05
N ALA A 80 3.48 15.99 2.94
CA ALA A 80 3.03 16.56 1.68
C ALA A 80 4.17 17.17 0.83
N LYS A 81 5.18 17.77 1.46
CA LYS A 81 6.35 18.33 0.76
C LYS A 81 7.13 17.23 0.03
N VAL A 82 7.33 16.09 0.70
CA VAL A 82 8.00 14.92 0.12
C VAL A 82 7.17 14.34 -1.04
N ARG A 83 5.84 14.25 -0.89
CA ARG A 83 4.95 13.80 -1.98
C ARG A 83 5.04 14.71 -3.21
N LYS A 84 5.01 16.02 -3.00
CA LYS A 84 5.13 17.02 -4.08
C LYS A 84 6.48 16.90 -4.79
N ASP A 85 7.57 16.85 -4.02
CA ASP A 85 8.92 16.74 -4.58
C ASP A 85 9.11 15.42 -5.35
N ALA A 86 8.50 14.33 -4.88
CA ALA A 86 8.47 13.06 -5.59
C ALA A 86 7.71 13.16 -6.93
N LEU A 87 6.55 13.82 -6.97
CA LEU A 87 5.79 14.03 -8.21
C LEU A 87 6.56 14.90 -9.22
N LEU A 88 7.21 15.96 -8.77
CA LEU A 88 8.09 16.77 -9.62
C LEU A 88 9.28 15.94 -10.11
N GLY A 89 9.85 15.13 -9.23
CA GLY A 89 10.93 14.25 -9.59
C GLY A 89 10.53 13.20 -10.63
N ILE A 90 9.31 12.66 -10.56
CA ILE A 90 8.77 11.77 -11.58
C ILE A 90 8.62 12.54 -12.90
N LYS A 91 8.08 13.76 -12.89
CA LYS A 91 7.97 14.59 -14.09
C LYS A 91 9.32 14.76 -14.80
N ASP A 92 10.35 15.14 -14.07
CA ASP A 92 11.70 15.36 -14.61
C ASP A 92 12.32 14.07 -15.16
N LEU A 93 12.14 12.95 -14.43
CA LEU A 93 12.66 11.65 -14.83
C LEU A 93 12.03 11.17 -16.12
N LEU A 94 10.70 11.26 -16.23
CA LEU A 94 9.96 10.81 -17.40
C LEU A 94 10.20 11.69 -18.63
N HIS A 95 10.53 12.98 -18.44
CA HIS A 95 10.96 13.84 -19.53
C HIS A 95 12.36 13.47 -20.05
N THR A 96 13.23 13.00 -19.15
CA THR A 96 14.60 12.64 -19.50
C THR A 96 14.68 11.25 -20.12
N TYR A 97 13.85 10.30 -19.65
CA TYR A 97 13.86 8.90 -20.08
C TYR A 97 12.45 8.41 -20.47
N PRO A 98 11.94 8.77 -21.65
CA PRO A 98 10.61 8.36 -22.12
C PRO A 98 10.48 6.84 -22.33
N ALA A 99 11.59 6.13 -22.55
CA ALA A 99 11.59 4.66 -22.70
C ALA A 99 11.32 3.92 -21.37
N GLU A 100 11.70 4.50 -20.23
CA GLU A 100 11.42 3.87 -18.92
C GLU A 100 9.95 4.04 -18.53
N LEU A 101 9.30 5.08 -19.05
CA LEU A 101 7.86 5.28 -18.90
C LEU A 101 7.05 4.16 -19.54
N SER A 102 7.40 3.75 -20.76
CA SER A 102 6.65 2.70 -21.47
C SER A 102 6.77 1.35 -20.74
N LEU A 103 7.91 1.08 -20.12
CA LEU A 103 8.17 -0.13 -19.34
C LEU A 103 7.43 -0.16 -17.99
N HIS A 104 7.41 0.97 -17.27
CA HIS A 104 6.85 1.04 -15.91
C HIS A 104 5.50 1.79 -15.82
N LYS A 105 4.84 2.06 -16.95
CA LYS A 105 3.58 2.82 -17.03
C LYS A 105 2.52 2.37 -16.02
N TYR A 106 2.28 1.07 -15.90
CA TYR A 106 1.23 0.55 -15.02
C TYR A 106 1.51 0.79 -13.54
N ALA A 107 2.77 0.62 -13.11
CA ALA A 107 3.18 0.86 -11.73
C ALA A 107 3.07 2.33 -11.34
N VAL A 108 3.44 3.23 -12.26
CA VAL A 108 3.30 4.68 -12.09
C VAL A 108 1.84 5.04 -11.92
N ILE A 109 1.00 4.62 -12.85
CA ILE A 109 -0.45 4.86 -12.86
C ILE A 109 -1.13 4.36 -11.58
N GLU A 110 -0.77 3.16 -11.14
CA GLU A 110 -1.33 2.54 -9.94
C GLU A 110 -1.06 3.35 -8.68
N LYS A 111 0.11 3.97 -8.56
CA LYS A 111 0.42 4.83 -7.42
C LYS A 111 -0.16 6.24 -7.59
N LEU A 112 -0.15 6.79 -8.80
CA LEU A 112 -0.69 8.12 -9.08
C LEU A 112 -2.21 8.20 -8.91
N ARG A 113 -2.97 7.15 -9.24
CA ARG A 113 -4.45 7.16 -9.10
C ARG A 113 -4.91 7.40 -7.66
N GLU A 114 -4.17 6.89 -6.68
CA GLU A 114 -4.49 7.09 -5.27
C GLU A 114 -4.33 8.56 -4.82
N ARG A 115 -3.49 9.33 -5.50
CA ARG A 115 -3.16 10.72 -5.16
C ARG A 115 -4.16 11.74 -5.69
N ILE A 116 -5.16 11.32 -6.47
CA ILE A 116 -6.24 12.20 -6.98
C ILE A 116 -7.03 12.82 -5.83
N GLY A 117 -7.17 12.08 -4.72
CA GLY A 117 -7.87 12.51 -3.51
C GLY A 117 -6.95 13.02 -2.39
N ASP A 118 -5.73 13.47 -2.67
CA ASP A 118 -4.82 14.00 -1.66
C ASP A 118 -5.38 15.29 -1.02
N ASP A 119 -5.09 15.54 0.25
CA ASP A 119 -5.60 16.72 0.99
C ASP A 119 -4.89 18.01 0.57
N ASP A 120 -3.62 17.93 0.16
CA ASP A 120 -2.82 19.10 -0.20
C ASP A 120 -3.10 19.59 -1.63
N LYS A 121 -3.40 20.88 -1.77
CA LYS A 121 -3.72 21.50 -3.07
C LYS A 121 -2.55 21.45 -4.05
N LEU A 122 -1.33 21.71 -3.59
CA LEU A 122 -0.15 21.76 -4.46
C LEU A 122 0.18 20.36 -4.99
N VAL A 123 0.04 19.32 -4.16
CA VAL A 123 0.21 17.92 -4.57
C VAL A 123 -0.80 17.54 -5.67
N ARG A 124 -2.07 17.96 -5.53
CA ARG A 124 -3.08 17.73 -6.58
C ARG A 124 -2.77 18.47 -7.88
N GLU A 125 -2.31 19.71 -7.79
CA GLU A 125 -1.93 20.51 -8.96
C GLU A 125 -0.72 19.94 -9.70
N THR A 126 0.33 19.52 -8.97
CA THR A 126 1.50 18.88 -9.60
C THR A 126 1.13 17.55 -10.24
N LEU A 127 0.26 16.76 -9.62
CA LEU A 127 -0.28 15.53 -10.20
C LEU A 127 -1.05 15.81 -11.51
N TYR A 128 -1.90 16.84 -11.52
CA TYR A 128 -2.64 17.26 -12.71
C TYR A 128 -1.70 17.62 -13.86
N GLN A 129 -0.66 18.41 -13.58
CA GLN A 129 0.33 18.77 -14.58
C GLN A 129 1.10 17.56 -15.10
N LEU A 130 1.46 16.61 -14.22
CA LEU A 130 2.14 15.38 -14.60
C LEU A 130 1.27 14.50 -15.52
N LEU A 131 -0.01 14.29 -15.17
CA LEU A 131 -0.94 13.52 -15.99
C LEU A 131 -1.15 14.15 -17.37
N LYS A 132 -1.32 15.49 -17.40
CA LYS A 132 -1.51 16.27 -18.63
C LYS A 132 -0.30 16.19 -19.57
N SER A 133 0.88 16.46 -19.04
CA SER A 133 2.08 16.70 -19.86
C SER A 133 2.82 15.43 -20.26
N VAL A 134 2.76 14.38 -19.44
CA VAL A 134 3.62 13.21 -19.60
C VAL A 134 2.82 11.92 -19.77
N VAL A 135 1.90 11.64 -18.84
CA VAL A 135 1.28 10.31 -18.76
C VAL A 135 0.30 10.06 -19.90
N PHE A 136 -0.62 10.99 -20.18
CA PHE A 136 -1.61 10.79 -21.25
C PHE A 136 -1.03 10.84 -22.66
N PRO A 137 -0.07 11.73 -22.99
CA PRO A 137 0.63 11.68 -24.27
C PRO A 137 1.39 10.36 -24.51
N ALA A 138 1.98 9.78 -23.46
CA ALA A 138 2.75 8.54 -23.55
C ALA A 138 1.89 7.26 -23.65
N CYS A 139 0.63 7.30 -23.19
CA CYS A 139 -0.27 6.15 -23.17
C CYS A 139 -1.27 6.10 -24.34
N LYS A 140 -0.91 6.64 -25.51
CA LYS A 140 -1.83 6.71 -26.66
C LYS A 140 -2.18 5.36 -27.30
N GLU A 141 -1.34 4.33 -27.19
CA GLU A 141 -1.49 3.14 -28.07
C GLU A 141 -1.86 1.83 -27.35
N ASP A 142 -1.61 1.70 -26.04
CA ASP A 142 -1.79 0.42 -25.33
C ASP A 142 -2.86 0.45 -24.23
N ASN A 143 -3.84 -0.47 -24.32
CA ASN A 143 -4.71 -0.88 -23.20
C ASN A 143 -5.39 0.26 -22.41
N GLN A 144 -5.84 1.30 -23.13
CA GLN A 144 -6.47 2.50 -22.58
C GLN A 144 -7.66 2.18 -21.66
N GLY A 145 -8.46 1.17 -21.98
CA GLY A 145 -9.68 0.84 -21.24
C GLY A 145 -9.44 0.47 -19.77
N ILE A 146 -8.42 -0.34 -19.47
CA ILE A 146 -8.13 -0.78 -18.10
C ILE A 146 -7.60 0.40 -17.27
N PHE A 147 -6.70 1.18 -17.86
CA PHE A 147 -6.14 2.37 -17.23
C PHE A 147 -7.21 3.39 -16.87
N ILE A 148 -8.07 3.71 -17.84
CA ILE A 148 -9.13 4.69 -17.67
C ILE A 148 -10.15 4.20 -16.64
N SER A 149 -10.45 2.89 -16.60
CA SER A 149 -11.29 2.30 -15.55
C SER A 149 -10.80 2.57 -14.14
N LEU A 150 -9.50 2.34 -13.94
CA LEU A 150 -8.85 2.56 -12.66
C LEU A 150 -8.92 4.05 -12.31
N LEU A 151 -8.54 4.94 -13.22
CA LEU A 151 -8.62 6.39 -12.97
C LEU A 151 -10.05 6.87 -12.67
N MET A 152 -11.03 6.47 -13.48
CA MET A 152 -12.43 6.89 -13.32
C MET A 152 -12.99 6.49 -11.96
N THR A 153 -12.66 5.29 -11.46
CA THR A 153 -13.11 4.84 -10.14
C THR A 153 -12.61 5.76 -9.02
N TYR A 154 -11.34 6.18 -9.06
CA TYR A 154 -10.77 7.10 -8.08
C TYR A 154 -11.25 8.54 -8.26
N ILE A 155 -11.48 8.98 -9.50
CA ILE A 155 -12.07 10.28 -9.81
C ILE A 155 -13.48 10.37 -9.23
N PHE A 156 -14.34 9.37 -9.47
CA PHE A 156 -15.69 9.34 -8.89
C PHE A 156 -15.66 9.33 -7.36
N LYS A 157 -14.73 8.59 -6.75
CA LYS A 157 -14.49 8.63 -5.30
C LYS A 157 -14.09 10.04 -4.82
N ALA A 158 -13.25 10.74 -5.56
CA ALA A 158 -12.81 12.10 -5.23
C ALA A 158 -13.93 13.14 -5.46
N MET A 159 -14.82 12.93 -6.42
CA MET A 159 -16.01 13.78 -6.64
C MET A 159 -16.99 13.74 -5.47
N THR A 160 -17.06 12.61 -4.75
CA THR A 160 -17.87 12.47 -3.52
C THR A 160 -17.09 12.76 -2.24
N HIS A 161 -15.88 13.31 -2.33
CA HIS A 161 -15.04 13.60 -1.16
C HIS A 161 -15.65 14.71 -0.29
N LEU A 162 -15.37 14.71 1.02
CA LEU A 162 -15.91 15.69 1.96
C LEU A 162 -15.41 17.12 1.64
N ALA A 163 -14.12 17.25 1.33
CA ALA A 163 -13.50 18.53 1.01
C ALA A 163 -13.90 19.06 -0.38
N ILE A 164 -14.43 20.29 -0.43
CA ILE A 164 -14.87 20.95 -1.66
C ILE A 164 -13.73 21.10 -2.67
N ASP A 165 -12.52 21.46 -2.20
CA ASP A 165 -11.36 21.68 -3.07
C ASP A 165 -10.93 20.40 -3.80
N VAL A 166 -11.08 19.24 -3.14
CA VAL A 166 -10.81 17.94 -3.75
C VAL A 166 -11.87 17.63 -4.80
N ARG A 167 -13.15 17.92 -4.52
CA ARG A 167 -14.23 17.74 -5.50
C ARG A 167 -14.02 18.57 -6.76
N LEU A 168 -13.69 19.86 -6.61
CA LEU A 168 -13.42 20.76 -7.75
C LEU A 168 -12.23 20.28 -8.59
N MET A 169 -11.17 19.81 -7.95
CA MET A 169 -10.03 19.24 -8.66
C MET A 169 -10.40 17.92 -9.36
N ALA A 170 -11.23 17.07 -8.75
CA ALA A 170 -11.71 15.83 -9.37
C ALA A 170 -12.45 16.09 -10.69
N PHE A 171 -13.26 17.16 -10.77
CA PHE A 171 -13.88 17.57 -12.04
C PHE A 171 -12.86 17.96 -13.10
N LYS A 172 -11.77 18.65 -12.73
CA LYS A 172 -10.70 18.97 -13.67
C LYS A 172 -9.97 17.72 -14.17
N PHE A 173 -9.72 16.74 -13.29
CA PHE A 173 -9.16 15.45 -13.70
C PHE A 173 -10.10 14.69 -14.65
N PHE A 174 -11.39 14.71 -14.35
CA PHE A 174 -12.41 14.09 -15.19
C PHE A 174 -12.44 14.71 -16.60
N ASP A 175 -12.51 16.04 -16.67
CA ASP A 175 -12.48 16.79 -17.94
C ASP A 175 -11.21 16.45 -18.75
N LEU A 176 -10.06 16.34 -18.08
CA LEU A 176 -8.81 15.99 -18.73
C LEU A 176 -8.83 14.56 -19.32
N VAL A 177 -9.43 13.59 -18.61
CA VAL A 177 -9.58 12.23 -19.16
C VAL A 177 -10.51 12.23 -20.39
N VAL A 178 -11.61 12.98 -20.34
CA VAL A 178 -12.57 13.08 -21.46
C VAL A 178 -11.92 13.72 -22.70
N GLN A 179 -11.11 14.76 -22.52
CA GLN A 179 -10.38 15.42 -23.61
C GLN A 179 -9.38 14.49 -24.30
N HIS A 180 -8.65 13.67 -23.54
CA HIS A 180 -7.63 12.78 -24.09
C HIS A 180 -8.17 11.44 -24.60
N TYR A 181 -9.29 10.95 -24.05
CA TYR A 181 -9.83 9.63 -24.37
C TYR A 181 -11.35 9.62 -24.59
N PRO A 182 -11.86 10.34 -25.62
CA PRO A 182 -13.30 10.47 -25.86
C PRO A 182 -14.00 9.12 -26.11
N HIS A 183 -13.32 8.15 -26.75
CA HIS A 183 -13.88 6.83 -27.07
C HIS A 183 -14.13 5.95 -25.85
N SER A 184 -13.31 6.10 -24.80
CA SER A 184 -13.41 5.32 -23.56
C SER A 184 -14.65 5.68 -22.73
N PHE A 185 -15.19 6.88 -22.93
CA PHE A 185 -16.33 7.41 -22.17
C PHE A 185 -17.61 6.61 -22.42
N PHE A 186 -17.82 6.14 -23.65
CA PHE A 186 -19.00 5.36 -24.01
C PHE A 186 -19.12 4.05 -23.22
N LEU A 187 -17.99 3.44 -22.83
CA LEU A 187 -17.96 2.23 -22.00
C LEU A 187 -18.51 2.47 -20.59
N TYR A 188 -18.29 3.65 -20.01
CA TYR A 188 -18.79 4.02 -18.67
C TYR A 188 -20.24 4.48 -18.70
N ALA A 189 -20.64 5.20 -19.75
CA ALA A 189 -21.99 5.74 -19.92
C ALA A 189 -23.08 4.65 -20.04
N GLU A 190 -22.74 3.41 -20.39
CA GLU A 190 -23.70 2.30 -20.46
C GLU A 190 -24.04 1.65 -19.12
N THR A 191 -23.19 1.81 -18.10
CA THR A 191 -23.37 1.13 -16.80
C THR A 191 -24.61 1.56 -15.99
N PRO A 192 -25.08 2.83 -16.02
CA PRO A 192 -26.33 3.20 -15.36
C PRO A 192 -27.58 2.87 -16.19
N THR A 193 -27.50 2.81 -17.53
CA THR A 193 -28.67 2.60 -18.40
C THR A 193 -29.07 1.12 -18.48
N LYS A 194 -28.10 0.19 -18.44
CA LYS A 194 -28.37 -1.26 -18.41
C LYS A 194 -29.03 -1.73 -17.10
N LYS A 195 -28.69 -1.12 -15.94
CA LYS A 195 -29.35 -1.42 -14.65
C LYS A 195 -30.81 -0.95 -14.62
N LYS A 196 -31.13 0.19 -15.23
CA LYS A 196 -32.53 0.68 -15.35
C LYS A 196 -33.36 -0.19 -16.33
N LYS A 197 -32.77 -0.66 -17.44
CA LYS A 197 -33.45 -1.58 -18.38
C LYS A 197 -33.75 -2.96 -17.77
N LYS A 198 -32.84 -3.55 -16.97
CA LYS A 198 -33.10 -4.83 -16.27
C LYS A 198 -34.20 -4.70 -15.20
N LYS A 199 -34.25 -3.61 -14.42
CA LYS A 199 -35.35 -3.36 -13.46
C LYS A 199 -36.71 -3.12 -14.15
N LYS A 200 -36.75 -2.44 -15.31
CA LYS A 200 -37.99 -2.25 -16.09
C LYS A 200 -38.49 -3.54 -16.75
N LYS A 201 -37.60 -4.40 -17.26
CA LYS A 201 -38.00 -5.72 -17.80
C LYS A 201 -38.52 -6.66 -16.71
N LYS A 202 -37.89 -6.71 -15.53
CA LYS A 202 -38.32 -7.60 -14.42
C LYS A 202 -39.66 -7.19 -13.78
N LYS A 203 -40.06 -5.92 -13.88
CA LYS A 203 -41.39 -5.43 -13.44
C LYS A 203 -42.51 -5.64 -14.47
N ARG A 204 -42.20 -5.92 -15.74
CA ARG A 204 -43.20 -6.16 -16.80
C ARG A 204 -43.59 -7.62 -16.98
N THR A 205 -42.85 -8.56 -16.38
CA THR A 205 -43.12 -10.01 -16.47
C THR A 205 -43.89 -10.60 -15.29
N ILE A 206 -44.37 -9.77 -14.35
CA ILE A 206 -45.15 -10.23 -13.19
C ILE A 206 -46.55 -9.60 -13.25
N THR A 207 -47.32 -9.98 -14.27
CA THR A 207 -48.80 -9.91 -14.29
C THR A 207 -49.25 -10.66 -15.54
N PHE A 208 -50.33 -11.45 -15.41
CA PHE A 208 -50.92 -12.39 -16.37
C PHE A 208 -50.43 -13.85 -16.28
N GLN A 209 -50.88 -14.53 -15.23
CA GLN A 209 -51.45 -15.87 -15.40
C GLN A 209 -52.98 -15.76 -15.23
N PRO A 210 -53.80 -16.21 -16.20
CA PRO A 210 -55.22 -16.42 -15.97
C PRO A 210 -55.46 -17.80 -15.32
N PRO A 211 -56.43 -17.93 -14.41
CA PRO A 211 -56.76 -19.21 -13.79
C PRO A 211 -57.56 -20.10 -14.76
N PRO A 212 -57.32 -21.42 -14.80
CA PRO A 212 -58.35 -22.40 -15.10
C PRO A 212 -59.19 -22.72 -13.86
#